data_AF-A0A2V7LDE2-F1
#
_entry.id   AF-A0A2V7LDE2-F1
#
_cell.length_a   1.000
_cell.length_b   1.000
_cell.length_c   1.000
_cell.angle_alpha   90.00
_cell.angle_beta   90.00
_cell.angle_gamma   90.00
#
_symmetry.space_group_name_H-M   'P 1'
#
loop_
_entity.id
_entity.type
_entity.pdbx_description
1 polymer ?
#
loop_
_entity_poly.entity_id
_entity_poly.type
_entity_poly.pdbx_seq_one_letter_code
_entity_poly.pdbx_strand_id
1 'polypeptide(L)'
;MQAFARCSSQPERRSPTASRIWRRATVRSSPARWRGSARRRRRRVMPPAPTAPMVASTPNKWVIAGTVMTGTIMAALDASIVNVALPDMSGTVGATIEEITWVVTGYMLSNVIIMPLIAWLSVRFGRKRMYAASALLFTAASMCCGLARTLPMMVLFRVLQGAGGGVLMTVSQAILREAFPLHEQGIAMGVYGMGMVLAPAFGPTLGGWLTDRYAWPWIF
;
A
#
# COMPACT_ATOMS: atom_id res chain seq x y z
N MET A 1 50.67 8.95 40.25
CA MET A 1 51.45 7.69 40.16
C MET A 1 50.80 6.81 39.11
N GLN A 2 51.62 6.33 38.15
CA GLN A 2 51.61 5.00 37.50
C GLN A 2 50.29 4.40 36.97
N ALA A 3 50.22 3.67 35.84
CA ALA A 3 50.99 3.48 34.60
C ALA A 3 50.47 2.15 33.96
N PHE A 4 50.55 2.02 32.63
CA PHE A 4 50.80 0.79 31.83
C PHE A 4 50.64 -0.59 32.54
N ALA A 5 49.98 -1.64 32.00
CA ALA A 5 49.73 -2.04 30.61
C ALA A 5 48.54 -3.07 30.58
N ARG A 6 48.35 -4.07 29.70
CA ARG A 6 49.15 -4.62 28.58
C ARG A 6 48.27 -5.28 27.50
N CYS A 7 48.64 -5.07 26.24
CA CYS A 7 48.22 -5.77 25.03
C CYS A 7 48.55 -7.28 25.06
N SER A 8 47.64 -8.15 24.58
CA SER A 8 47.97 -9.48 24.05
C SER A 8 47.06 -9.90 22.89
N SER A 9 47.62 -9.83 21.69
CA SER A 9 47.05 -10.34 20.43
C SER A 9 46.95 -11.87 20.40
N GLN A 10 45.88 -12.42 19.80
CA GLN A 10 45.88 -13.77 19.23
C GLN A 10 45.18 -13.79 17.85
N PRO A 11 45.52 -14.75 16.96
CA PRO A 11 45.82 -14.38 15.58
C PRO A 11 44.83 -14.87 14.51
N GLU A 12 44.92 -14.19 13.36
CA GLU A 12 44.24 -14.48 12.10
C GLU A 12 44.59 -15.88 11.56
N ARG A 13 43.60 -16.81 11.58
CA ARG A 13 43.79 -18.17 11.08
C ARG A 13 43.44 -18.27 9.59
N ARG A 14 44.37 -17.85 8.74
CA ARG A 14 44.31 -18.13 7.28
C ARG A 14 44.43 -19.63 7.02
N SER A 15 43.50 -20.19 6.27
CA SER A 15 43.62 -21.53 5.67
C SER A 15 44.23 -21.40 4.26
N PRO A 16 45.33 -22.13 3.94
CA PRO A 16 45.98 -22.07 2.63
C PRO A 16 45.45 -23.14 1.65
N THR A 17 45.91 -23.03 0.39
CA THR A 17 45.87 -24.05 -0.69
C THR A 17 44.47 -24.52 -1.14
N ALA A 18 43.95 -24.17 -2.33
CA ALA A 18 44.49 -24.14 -3.70
C ALA A 18 44.60 -25.50 -4.42
N SER A 19 43.97 -25.53 -5.60
CA SER A 19 44.26 -26.37 -6.77
C SER A 19 43.91 -27.87 -6.72
N ARG A 20 43.43 -28.39 -7.88
CA ARG A 20 42.98 -29.77 -8.12
C ARG A 20 41.68 -30.01 -7.33
N ILE A 21 40.54 -30.40 -7.90
CA ILE A 21 40.20 -31.27 -9.03
C ILE A 21 39.03 -30.54 -9.76
N TRP A 22 38.91 -30.39 -11.08
CA TRP A 22 38.74 -31.42 -12.12
C TRP A 22 39.23 -30.94 -13.49
N ARG A 23 40.02 -31.78 -14.16
CA ARG A 23 40.45 -31.57 -15.56
C ARG A 23 39.53 -32.34 -16.51
N ARG A 24 39.31 -31.75 -17.70
CA ARG A 24 38.93 -32.38 -18.98
C ARG A 24 37.53 -33.01 -19.10
N ALA A 25 36.69 -32.34 -19.90
CA ALA A 25 35.80 -33.00 -20.86
C ALA A 25 35.91 -32.26 -22.21
N THR A 26 36.97 -32.54 -22.96
CA THR A 26 37.15 -32.02 -24.33
C THR A 26 36.41 -32.90 -25.33
N VAL A 27 35.30 -32.41 -25.90
CA VAL A 27 34.65 -33.03 -27.06
C VAL A 27 34.55 -32.02 -28.21
N ARG A 28 35.63 -32.03 -29.01
CA ARG A 28 35.61 -32.29 -30.44
C ARG A 28 34.81 -31.35 -31.35
N SER A 29 35.52 -30.36 -31.91
CA SER A 29 35.16 -29.73 -33.17
C SER A 29 35.18 -30.74 -34.33
N SER A 30 34.35 -30.52 -35.35
CA SER A 30 34.44 -31.21 -36.64
C SER A 30 34.03 -30.25 -37.77
N PRO A 31 34.76 -30.22 -38.90
CA PRO A 31 34.60 -29.16 -39.90
C PRO A 31 33.54 -29.45 -40.97
N ALA A 32 33.11 -28.34 -41.58
CA ALA A 32 32.42 -28.17 -42.86
C ALA A 32 32.14 -29.41 -43.74
N ARG A 33 30.87 -29.57 -44.14
CA ARG A 33 30.50 -30.21 -45.41
C ARG A 33 29.54 -29.32 -46.20
N TRP A 34 30.07 -28.67 -47.23
CA TRP A 34 29.31 -27.96 -48.26
C TRP A 34 28.48 -28.93 -49.12
N ARG A 35 27.22 -28.58 -49.41
CA ARG A 35 26.50 -28.90 -50.67
C ARG A 35 25.12 -28.23 -50.72
N GLY A 36 24.65 -27.91 -51.93
CA GLY A 36 23.21 -27.79 -52.20
C GLY A 36 22.62 -26.38 -52.22
N SER A 37 23.06 -25.53 -53.15
CA SER A 37 22.41 -24.27 -53.48
C SER A 37 21.01 -24.48 -54.11
N ALA A 38 19.96 -24.53 -53.29
CA ALA A 38 18.57 -24.45 -53.74
C ALA A 38 18.01 -23.05 -53.46
N ARG A 39 18.27 -22.09 -54.36
CA ARG A 39 17.87 -20.67 -54.23
C ARG A 39 16.37 -20.47 -54.47
N ARG A 40 15.53 -21.12 -53.65
CA ARG A 40 14.07 -20.95 -53.66
C ARG A 40 13.77 -19.48 -53.32
N ARG A 41 13.34 -18.70 -54.33
CA ARG A 41 12.80 -17.34 -54.16
C ARG A 41 11.51 -17.42 -53.33
N ARG A 42 11.64 -17.54 -52.00
CA ARG A 42 10.52 -17.23 -51.09
C ARG A 42 10.14 -15.78 -51.37
N ARG A 43 8.94 -15.54 -51.88
CA ARG A 43 8.32 -14.22 -51.79
C ARG A 43 8.41 -13.83 -50.31
N ARG A 44 9.13 -12.74 -49.99
CA ARG A 44 8.98 -12.11 -48.67
C ARG A 44 7.54 -11.62 -48.64
N VAL A 45 6.66 -12.36 -47.97
CA VAL A 45 5.44 -11.79 -47.43
C VAL A 45 5.95 -10.72 -46.47
N MET A 46 5.74 -9.46 -46.83
CA MET A 46 6.11 -8.35 -45.97
C MET A 46 5.22 -8.48 -44.73
N PRO A 47 5.79 -8.54 -43.50
CA PRO A 47 4.97 -8.55 -42.31
C PRO A 47 4.07 -7.31 -42.34
N PRO A 48 2.81 -7.39 -41.86
CA PRO A 48 1.96 -6.22 -41.75
C PRO A 48 2.72 -5.14 -40.98
N ALA A 49 2.62 -3.89 -41.45
CA ALA A 49 3.29 -2.77 -40.81
C ALA A 49 2.96 -2.78 -39.31
N PRO A 50 3.93 -2.50 -38.41
CA PRO A 50 3.62 -2.34 -37.00
C PRO A 50 2.55 -1.24 -36.88
N THR A 51 1.33 -1.62 -36.50
CA THR A 51 0.31 -0.66 -36.11
C THR A 51 0.92 0.12 -34.97
N ALA A 52 1.29 1.37 -35.23
CA ALA A 52 1.89 2.24 -34.23
C ALA A 52 1.00 2.17 -32.99
N PRO A 53 1.54 1.80 -31.81
CA PRO A 53 0.71 1.68 -30.62
C PRO A 53 0.05 3.02 -30.41
N MET A 54 -1.29 3.04 -30.49
CA MET A 54 -2.10 4.22 -30.22
C MET A 54 -1.61 4.75 -28.87
N VAL A 55 -1.05 5.96 -28.87
CA VAL A 55 -0.33 6.50 -27.72
C VAL A 55 -1.33 6.75 -26.61
N ALA A 56 -1.59 5.71 -25.82
CA ALA A 56 -2.31 5.80 -24.57
C ALA A 56 -1.47 6.74 -23.69
N SER A 57 -1.97 7.97 -23.52
CA SER A 57 -1.32 8.98 -22.72
C SER A 57 -1.03 8.40 -21.34
N THR A 58 0.25 8.16 -21.03
CA THR A 58 0.66 7.61 -19.74
C THR A 58 0.14 8.56 -18.66
N PRO A 59 -0.83 8.16 -17.81
CA PRO A 59 -1.43 9.11 -16.88
C PRO A 59 -0.35 9.61 -15.92
N ASN A 60 -0.33 10.92 -15.66
CA ASN A 60 0.73 11.52 -14.86
C ASN A 60 0.81 10.83 -13.49
N LYS A 61 1.96 10.20 -13.19
CA LYS A 61 2.22 9.45 -11.95
C LYS A 61 1.90 10.25 -10.69
N TRP A 62 2.10 11.57 -10.72
CA TRP A 62 1.77 12.47 -9.60
C TRP A 62 0.26 12.71 -9.44
N VAL A 63 -0.53 12.66 -10.51
CA VAL A 63 -2.00 12.73 -10.44
C VAL A 63 -2.56 11.41 -9.88
N ILE A 64 -2.00 10.26 -10.29
CA ILE A 64 -2.32 8.97 -9.67
C ILE A 64 -1.98 9.01 -8.18
N ALA A 65 -0.76 9.45 -7.82
CA ALA A 65 -0.32 9.58 -6.45
C ALA A 65 -1.27 10.47 -5.63
N GLY A 66 -1.52 11.70 -6.07
CA GLY A 66 -2.41 12.63 -5.37
C GLY A 66 -3.81 12.05 -5.14
N THR A 67 -4.37 11.36 -6.15
CA THR A 67 -5.67 10.70 -6.03
C THR A 67 -5.66 9.63 -4.94
N VAL A 68 -4.73 8.66 -4.99
CA VAL A 68 -4.68 7.57 -3.99
C VAL A 68 -4.31 8.06 -2.59
N MET A 69 -3.43 9.07 -2.52
CA MET A 69 -3.03 9.73 -1.28
C MET A 69 -4.19 10.44 -0.60
N THR A 70 -5.02 11.18 -1.34
CA THR A 70 -6.15 11.94 -0.77
C THR A 70 -7.11 11.00 -0.02
N GLY A 71 -7.53 9.90 -0.65
CA GLY A 71 -8.39 8.93 0.03
C GLY A 71 -7.71 8.24 1.22
N THR A 72 -6.39 7.98 1.14
CA THR A 72 -5.65 7.33 2.24
C THR A 72 -5.50 8.25 3.44
N ILE A 73 -5.17 9.52 3.20
CA ILE A 73 -5.09 10.58 4.21
C ILE A 73 -6.47 10.77 4.86
N MET A 74 -7.56 10.77 4.08
CA MET A 74 -8.92 10.87 4.61
C MET A 74 -9.26 9.70 5.55
N ALA A 75 -8.93 8.45 5.18
CA ALA A 75 -9.18 7.27 6.03
C ALA A 75 -8.32 7.25 7.30
N ALA A 76 -7.12 7.83 7.27
CA ALA A 76 -6.28 8.01 8.46
C ALA A 76 -6.76 9.17 9.35
N LEU A 77 -7.29 10.24 8.74
CA LEU A 77 -7.80 11.42 9.42
C LEU A 77 -9.11 11.11 10.16
N ASP A 78 -10.05 10.42 9.51
CA ASP A 78 -11.30 9.91 10.10
C ASP A 78 -11.04 9.16 11.42
N ALA A 79 -10.17 8.16 11.38
CA ALA A 79 -9.81 7.37 12.57
C ALA A 79 -9.22 8.23 13.70
N SER A 80 -8.52 9.33 13.36
CA SER A 80 -7.95 10.24 14.36
C SER A 80 -8.97 11.23 14.92
N ILE A 81 -9.89 11.75 14.10
CA ILE A 81 -10.93 12.69 14.56
C ILE A 81 -11.90 11.98 15.51
N VAL A 82 -12.28 10.75 15.18
CA VAL A 82 -13.26 9.96 15.95
C VAL A 82 -12.79 9.64 17.36
N ASN A 83 -11.49 9.43 17.56
CA ASN A 83 -10.90 9.28 18.89
C ASN A 83 -11.11 10.52 19.78
N VAL A 84 -11.16 11.72 19.19
CA VAL A 84 -11.40 12.99 19.92
C VAL A 84 -12.88 13.19 20.21
N ALA A 85 -13.74 12.80 19.28
CA ALA A 85 -15.20 12.93 19.40
C ALA A 85 -15.88 11.80 20.19
N LEU A 86 -15.14 10.80 20.69
CA LEU A 86 -15.68 9.66 21.47
C LEU A 86 -16.55 10.07 22.68
N PRO A 87 -16.17 11.06 23.52
CA PRO A 87 -16.98 11.47 24.66
C PRO A 87 -18.33 12.07 24.26
N ASP A 88 -18.36 12.87 23.18
CA ASP A 88 -19.59 13.48 22.68
C ASP A 88 -20.53 12.41 22.09
N MET A 89 -19.96 11.46 21.34
CA MET A 89 -20.69 10.30 20.84
C MET A 89 -21.35 9.53 21.98
N SER A 90 -20.60 9.18 23.04
CA SER A 90 -21.12 8.39 24.17
C SER A 90 -22.29 9.07 24.87
N GLY A 91 -22.20 10.40 25.08
CA GLY A 91 -23.28 11.20 25.65
C GLY A 91 -24.58 11.17 24.84
N THR A 92 -24.49 11.18 23.50
CA THR A 92 -25.69 11.18 22.64
C THR A 92 -26.36 9.82 22.46
N VAL A 93 -25.60 8.71 22.48
CA VAL A 93 -26.18 7.35 22.38
C VAL A 93 -26.49 6.72 23.74
N GLY A 94 -26.19 7.41 24.84
CA GLY A 94 -26.43 6.94 26.21
C GLY A 94 -25.56 5.75 26.63
N ALA A 95 -24.38 5.60 26.03
CA ALA A 95 -23.47 4.48 26.27
C ALA A 95 -22.35 4.88 27.25
N THR A 96 -21.82 3.89 27.97
CA THR A 96 -20.61 4.06 28.80
C THR A 96 -19.35 4.26 27.93
N ILE A 97 -18.26 4.73 28.54
CA ILE A 97 -16.97 4.89 27.87
C ILE A 97 -16.38 3.54 27.42
N GLU A 98 -16.62 2.47 28.18
CA GLU A 98 -16.20 1.11 27.80
C GLU A 98 -16.97 0.60 26.57
N GLU A 99 -18.28 0.86 26.54
CA GLU A 99 -19.15 0.51 25.41
C GLU A 99 -18.81 1.30 24.14
N ILE A 100 -18.65 2.63 24.22
CA ILE A 100 -18.33 3.46 23.05
C ILE A 100 -16.93 3.13 22.49
N THR A 101 -16.00 2.61 23.30
CA THR A 101 -14.66 2.24 22.83
C THR A 101 -14.70 1.15 21.74
N TRP A 102 -15.76 0.33 21.69
CA TRP A 102 -15.97 -0.64 20.60
C TRP A 102 -16.14 -0.01 19.21
N VAL A 103 -16.50 1.28 19.12
CA VAL A 103 -16.57 2.05 17.86
C VAL A 103 -15.20 2.12 17.19
N VAL A 104 -14.14 2.40 17.96
CA VAL A 104 -12.75 2.47 17.48
C VAL A 104 -12.12 1.09 17.36
N THR A 105 -12.33 0.22 18.35
CA THR A 105 -11.80 -1.15 18.34
C THR A 105 -12.35 -1.95 17.17
N GLY A 106 -13.65 -1.82 16.85
CA GLY A 106 -14.28 -2.47 15.70
C GLY A 106 -13.72 -1.99 14.35
N TYR A 107 -13.47 -0.68 14.22
CA TYR A 107 -12.81 -0.11 13.04
C TYR A 107 -11.40 -0.70 12.85
N MET A 108 -10.60 -0.73 13.92
CA MET A 108 -9.24 -1.28 13.90
C MET A 108 -9.21 -2.79 13.59
N LEU A 109 -10.04 -3.59 14.26
CA LEU A 109 -10.14 -5.03 14.02
C LEU A 109 -10.52 -5.33 12.57
N SER A 110 -11.51 -4.62 12.03
CA SER A 110 -11.96 -4.77 10.64
C SER A 110 -10.83 -4.46 9.65
N ASN A 111 -10.12 -3.34 9.85
CA ASN A 111 -8.98 -2.94 9.02
C ASN A 111 -7.90 -4.06 8.99
N VAL A 112 -7.51 -4.56 10.17
CA VAL A 112 -6.51 -5.64 10.31
C VAL A 112 -6.96 -6.95 9.65
N ILE A 113 -8.21 -7.37 9.86
CA ILE A 113 -8.77 -8.61 9.27
C ILE A 113 -8.81 -8.54 7.74
N ILE A 114 -9.05 -7.35 7.17
CA ILE A 114 -9.17 -7.16 5.73
C ILE A 114 -7.80 -7.11 5.02
N MET A 115 -6.74 -6.60 5.65
CA MET A 115 -5.39 -6.55 5.04
C MET A 115 -4.94 -7.85 4.32
N PRO A 116 -4.99 -9.05 4.92
CA PRO A 116 -4.59 -10.29 4.24
C PRO A 116 -5.53 -10.67 3.09
N LEU A 117 -6.83 -10.40 3.20
CA LEU A 117 -7.82 -10.70 2.14
C LEU A 117 -7.53 -9.90 0.87
N ILE A 118 -7.08 -8.66 1.01
CA ILE A 118 -6.81 -7.75 -0.11
C ILE A 118 -5.60 -8.15 -0.95
N ALA A 119 -4.65 -8.91 -0.41
CA ALA A 119 -3.56 -9.47 -1.20
C ALA A 119 -4.09 -10.39 -2.33
N TRP A 120 -5.06 -11.24 -2.02
CA TRP A 120 -5.73 -12.10 -3.00
C TRP A 120 -6.73 -11.32 -3.87
N LEU A 121 -7.56 -10.49 -3.24
CA LEU A 121 -8.65 -9.77 -3.92
C LEU A 121 -8.13 -8.77 -4.97
N SER A 122 -6.99 -8.12 -4.70
CA SER A 122 -6.34 -7.18 -5.62
C SER A 122 -5.87 -7.85 -6.91
N VAL A 123 -5.41 -9.10 -6.85
CA VAL A 123 -5.00 -9.88 -8.03
C VAL A 123 -6.21 -10.28 -8.86
N ARG A 124 -7.35 -10.60 -8.23
CA ARG A 124 -8.56 -11.07 -8.92
C ARG A 124 -9.35 -9.95 -9.59
N PHE A 125 -9.48 -8.80 -8.94
CA PHE A 125 -10.36 -7.70 -9.41
C PHE A 125 -9.62 -6.51 -10.00
N GLY A 126 -8.30 -6.41 -9.79
CA GLY A 126 -7.46 -5.31 -10.24
C GLY A 126 -7.55 -4.08 -9.33
N ARG A 127 -6.41 -3.40 -9.15
CA ARG A 127 -6.23 -2.37 -8.12
C ARG A 127 -7.14 -1.15 -8.30
N LYS A 128 -7.33 -0.65 -9.53
CA LYS A 128 -8.22 0.50 -9.80
C LYS A 128 -9.66 0.25 -9.35
N ARG A 129 -10.19 -0.95 -9.61
CA ARG A 129 -11.57 -1.33 -9.24
C ARG A 129 -11.69 -1.51 -7.72
N MET A 130 -10.70 -2.15 -7.10
CA MET A 130 -10.64 -2.28 -5.64
C MET A 130 -10.58 -0.92 -4.94
N TYR A 131 -9.71 -0.01 -5.38
CA TYR A 131 -9.62 1.35 -4.83
C TYR A 131 -10.93 2.13 -4.94
N ALA A 132 -11.58 2.09 -6.11
CA ALA A 132 -12.87 2.75 -6.32
C ALA A 132 -13.98 2.14 -5.45
N ALA A 133 -14.06 0.81 -5.36
CA ALA A 133 -15.02 0.11 -4.51
C ALA A 133 -14.79 0.40 -3.02
N SER A 134 -13.54 0.46 -2.55
CA SER A 134 -13.21 0.78 -1.16
C SER A 134 -13.51 2.23 -0.81
N ALA A 135 -13.27 3.17 -1.74
CA ALA A 135 -13.62 4.58 -1.55
C ALA A 135 -15.15 4.79 -1.45
N LEU A 136 -15.92 4.11 -2.31
CA LEU A 136 -17.39 4.11 -2.25
C LEU A 136 -17.91 3.48 -0.94
N LEU A 137 -17.36 2.33 -0.54
CA LEU A 137 -17.71 1.68 0.73
C LEU A 137 -17.39 2.58 1.93
N PHE A 138 -16.20 3.18 1.96
CA PHE A 138 -15.80 4.10 3.03
C PHE A 138 -16.74 5.31 3.12
N THR A 139 -17.04 5.97 2.00
CA THR A 139 -17.93 7.14 1.95
C THR A 139 -19.35 6.79 2.37
N ALA A 140 -19.91 5.68 1.86
CA ALA A 140 -21.25 5.23 2.21
C ALA A 140 -21.35 4.84 3.70
N ALA A 141 -20.33 4.14 4.23
CA ALA A 141 -20.27 3.80 5.65
C ALA A 141 -20.15 5.05 6.54
N SER A 142 -19.35 6.05 6.14
CA SER A 142 -19.25 7.36 6.81
C SER A 142 -20.63 8.02 6.96
N MET A 143 -21.36 8.17 5.84
CA MET A 143 -22.71 8.75 5.84
C MET A 143 -23.68 7.96 6.75
N CYS A 144 -23.59 6.63 6.76
CA CYS A 144 -24.38 5.79 7.65
C CYS A 144 -24.01 5.97 9.14
N CYS A 145 -22.73 6.17 9.47
CA CYS A 145 -22.29 6.44 10.83
C CYS A 145 -22.83 7.79 11.36
N GLY A 146 -22.80 8.86 10.56
CA GLY A 146 -23.38 10.16 10.94
C GLY A 146 -24.91 10.12 11.16
N LEU A 147 -25.59 9.10 10.62
CA LEU A 147 -27.02 8.84 10.82
C LEU A 147 -27.32 7.80 11.92
N ALA A 148 -26.30 7.24 12.57
CA ALA A 148 -26.47 6.17 13.57
C ALA A 148 -27.08 6.71 14.87
N ARG A 149 -28.16 6.06 15.33
CA ARG A 149 -28.92 6.46 16.55
C ARG A 149 -28.73 5.52 17.73
N THR A 150 -27.99 4.42 17.56
CA THR A 150 -27.75 3.42 18.59
C THR A 150 -26.31 2.92 18.51
N LEU A 151 -25.74 2.53 19.65
CA LEU A 151 -24.39 2.01 19.74
C LEU A 151 -24.12 0.81 18.80
N PRO A 152 -24.97 -0.25 18.73
CA PRO A 152 -24.69 -1.40 17.85
C PRO A 152 -24.69 -1.02 16.37
N MET A 153 -25.55 -0.08 15.96
CA MET A 153 -25.61 0.45 14.60
C MET A 153 -24.34 1.25 14.25
N MET A 154 -23.87 2.08 15.19
CA MET A 154 -22.63 2.83 15.05
C MET A 154 -21.40 1.91 14.94
N VAL A 155 -21.29 0.88 15.79
CA VAL A 155 -20.21 -0.12 15.74
C VAL A 155 -20.25 -0.91 14.42
N LEU A 156 -21.43 -1.33 13.95
CA LEU A 156 -21.58 -2.03 12.67
C LEU A 156 -21.08 -1.20 11.49
N PHE A 157 -21.50 0.07 11.39
CA PHE A 157 -21.05 0.93 10.30
C PHE A 157 -19.56 1.27 10.40
N ARG A 158 -19.01 1.42 11.61
CA ARG A 158 -17.56 1.58 11.84
C ARG A 158 -16.74 0.36 11.43
N VAL A 159 -17.26 -0.86 11.63
CA VAL A 159 -16.64 -2.09 11.10
C VAL A 159 -16.65 -2.08 9.56
N LEU A 160 -17.75 -1.68 8.92
CA LEU A 160 -17.81 -1.58 7.45
C LEU A 160 -16.90 -0.46 6.89
N GLN A 161 -16.82 0.67 7.57
CA GLN A 161 -15.93 1.79 7.24
C GLN A 161 -14.46 1.38 7.40
N GLY A 162 -14.11 0.66 8.46
CA GLY A 162 -12.76 0.12 8.72
C GLY A 162 -12.32 -0.90 7.68
N ALA A 163 -13.25 -1.71 7.17
CA ALA A 163 -12.99 -2.59 6.03
C ALA A 163 -12.61 -1.74 4.80
N GLY A 164 -13.43 -0.76 4.45
CA GLY A 164 -13.16 0.18 3.34
C GLY A 164 -11.81 0.91 3.48
N GLY A 165 -11.54 1.47 4.66
CA GLY A 165 -10.29 2.16 4.97
C GLY A 165 -9.06 1.26 4.84
N GLY A 166 -9.13 0.02 5.35
CA GLY A 166 -8.03 -0.96 5.26
C GLY A 166 -7.71 -1.39 3.82
N VAL A 167 -8.74 -1.60 2.97
CA VAL A 167 -8.52 -1.78 1.53
C VAL A 167 -7.85 -0.55 0.94
N LEU A 168 -8.35 0.64 1.26
CA LEU A 168 -7.92 1.87 0.63
C LEU A 168 -6.43 2.16 0.97
N MET A 169 -6.01 1.99 2.22
CA MET A 169 -4.60 2.11 2.63
C MET A 169 -3.69 1.10 1.90
N THR A 170 -4.05 -0.19 1.91
CA THR A 170 -3.20 -1.26 1.34
C THR A 170 -3.13 -1.21 -0.19
N VAL A 171 -4.25 -0.97 -0.87
CA VAL A 171 -4.32 -0.84 -2.34
C VAL A 171 -3.61 0.45 -2.79
N SER A 172 -3.66 1.54 -2.02
CA SER A 172 -2.94 2.77 -2.37
C SER A 172 -1.42 2.59 -2.36
N GLN A 173 -0.86 1.92 -1.34
CA GLN A 173 0.57 1.56 -1.33
C GLN A 173 0.96 0.63 -2.48
N ALA A 174 0.04 -0.21 -2.93
CA ALA A 174 0.25 -1.07 -4.08
C ALA A 174 0.28 -0.21 -5.37
N ILE A 175 -0.79 0.55 -5.66
CA ILE A 175 -0.89 1.43 -6.84
C ILE A 175 0.31 2.37 -6.92
N LEU A 176 0.74 2.96 -5.80
CA LEU A 176 1.85 3.89 -5.76
C LEU A 176 3.18 3.23 -6.17
N ARG A 177 3.40 1.95 -5.83
CA ARG A 177 4.57 1.19 -6.32
C ARG A 177 4.49 0.82 -7.79
N GLU A 178 3.29 0.62 -8.34
CA GLU A 178 3.12 0.35 -9.78
C GLU A 178 3.20 1.63 -10.63
N ALA A 179 2.79 2.77 -10.10
CA ALA A 179 2.81 4.05 -10.82
C ALA A 179 4.21 4.69 -10.92
N PHE A 180 5.13 4.31 -10.03
CA PHE A 180 6.50 4.86 -9.98
C PHE A 180 7.55 3.81 -10.39
N PRO A 181 8.56 4.20 -11.20
CA PRO A 181 9.67 3.33 -11.52
C PRO A 181 10.49 2.99 -10.27
N LEU A 182 11.16 1.84 -10.27
CA LEU A 182 11.80 1.24 -9.09
C LEU A 182 12.75 2.20 -8.33
N HIS A 183 13.42 3.11 -9.03
CA HIS A 183 14.35 4.10 -8.45
C HIS A 183 13.66 5.29 -7.77
N GLU A 184 12.39 5.58 -8.08
CA GLU A 184 11.61 6.66 -7.47
C GLU A 184 10.64 6.16 -6.37
N GLN A 185 10.44 4.84 -6.24
CA GLN A 185 9.50 4.27 -5.25
C GLN A 185 9.82 4.69 -3.81
N GLY A 186 11.09 4.96 -3.48
CA GLY A 186 11.49 5.53 -2.19
C GLY A 186 10.93 6.95 -1.95
N ILE A 187 10.96 7.81 -2.97
CA ILE A 187 10.37 9.16 -2.90
C ILE A 187 8.85 9.06 -2.75
N ALA A 188 8.22 8.20 -3.55
CA ALA A 188 6.78 7.98 -3.49
C ALA A 188 6.34 7.47 -2.10
N MET A 189 7.08 6.52 -1.51
CA MET A 189 6.81 6.05 -0.15
C MET A 189 7.15 7.07 0.95
N GLY A 190 8.11 7.97 0.72
CA GLY A 190 8.36 9.12 1.58
C GLY A 190 7.17 10.08 1.62
N VAL A 191 6.59 10.41 0.47
CA VAL A 191 5.35 11.21 0.36
C VAL A 191 4.17 10.48 1.00
N TYR A 192 4.07 9.16 0.83
CA TYR A 192 3.05 8.34 1.49
C TYR A 192 3.15 8.42 3.03
N GLY A 193 4.36 8.19 3.56
CA GLY A 193 4.63 8.27 5.00
C GLY A 193 4.34 9.67 5.57
N MET A 194 4.73 10.72 4.85
CA MET A 194 4.46 12.10 5.25
C MET A 194 2.95 12.37 5.36
N GLY A 195 2.15 11.97 4.37
CA GLY A 195 0.68 12.10 4.43
C GLY A 195 0.07 11.32 5.60
N MET A 196 0.55 10.10 5.85
CA MET A 196 0.11 9.26 6.96
C MET A 196 0.45 9.81 8.35
N VAL A 197 1.52 10.60 8.49
CA VAL A 197 1.88 11.26 9.76
C VAL A 197 1.12 12.58 9.94
N LEU A 198 0.88 13.32 8.85
CA LEU A 198 0.15 14.59 8.89
C LEU A 198 -1.33 14.39 9.22
N ALA A 199 -1.97 13.32 8.75
CA ALA A 199 -3.39 13.06 9.04
C ALA A 199 -3.71 13.01 10.56
N PRO A 200 -3.05 12.16 11.39
CA PRO A 200 -3.24 12.19 12.83
C PRO A 200 -2.78 13.48 13.52
N ALA A 201 -1.80 14.21 12.97
CA ALA A 201 -1.36 15.48 13.53
C ALA A 201 -2.43 16.58 13.42
N PHE A 202 -3.18 16.62 12.32
CA PHE A 202 -4.31 17.55 12.16
C PHE A 202 -5.62 17.03 12.77
N GLY A 203 -5.75 15.72 12.98
CA GLY A 203 -6.95 15.05 13.50
C GLY A 203 -7.56 15.72 14.74
N PRO A 204 -6.82 15.93 15.84
CA PRO A 204 -7.38 16.56 17.03
C PRO A 204 -7.82 18.01 16.85
N THR A 205 -7.08 18.79 16.04
CA THR A 205 -7.39 20.20 15.81
C THR A 205 -8.66 20.36 14.96
N LEU A 206 -8.80 19.55 13.91
CA LEU A 206 -9.99 19.54 13.07
C LEU A 206 -11.17 18.92 13.82
N GLY A 207 -10.95 17.79 14.51
CA GLY A 207 -11.99 17.09 15.26
C GLY A 207 -12.65 17.95 16.31
N GLY A 208 -11.85 18.56 17.21
CA GLY A 208 -12.36 19.48 18.22
C GLY A 208 -13.13 20.68 17.62
N TRP A 209 -12.58 21.30 16.57
CA TRP A 209 -13.27 22.42 15.92
C TRP A 209 -14.61 22.02 15.27
N LEU A 210 -14.73 20.79 14.74
CA LEU A 210 -15.99 20.26 14.22
C LEU A 210 -16.98 19.94 15.34
N THR A 211 -16.56 19.22 16.38
CA THR A 211 -17.44 18.84 17.50
C THR A 211 -17.98 20.07 18.23
N ASP A 212 -17.11 21.04 18.54
CA ASP A 212 -17.44 22.25 19.30
C ASP A 212 -18.43 23.17 18.58
N ARG A 213 -18.48 23.14 17.23
CA ARG A 213 -19.29 24.09 16.42
C ARG A 213 -20.49 23.48 15.70
N TYR A 214 -20.41 22.22 15.28
CA TYR A 214 -21.42 21.59 14.42
C TYR A 214 -22.04 20.32 15.03
N ALA A 215 -21.48 19.81 16.14
CA ALA A 215 -21.71 18.49 16.74
C ALA A 215 -21.05 17.32 16.00
N TRP A 216 -20.81 16.23 16.73
CA TRP A 216 -20.03 15.07 16.29
C TRP A 216 -20.49 14.38 14.99
N PRO A 217 -21.77 14.37 14.54
CA PRO A 217 -22.14 13.65 13.31
C PRO A 217 -21.43 14.15 12.04
N TRP A 218 -20.96 15.40 12.05
CA TRP A 218 -20.27 16.04 10.92
C TRP A 218 -18.81 15.61 10.73
N ILE A 219 -18.25 14.79 11.64
CA ILE A 219 -16.89 14.27 11.51
C ILE A 219 -16.75 13.17 10.43
N PHE A 220 -17.88 12.67 9.92
CA PHE A 220 -18.00 11.54 9.00
C PHE A 220 -18.24 12.00 7.55
#